data_AF-F7PPU5-F1
#
_entry.id   AF-F7PPU5-F1
#
_cell.length_a   1.000
_cell.length_b   1.000
_cell.length_c   1.000
_cell.angle_alpha   90.00
_cell.angle_beta   90.00
_cell.angle_gamma   90.00
#
_symmetry.space_group_name_H-M   'P 1'
#
loop_
_entity.id
_entity.type
_entity.pdbx_description
1 polymer ?
#
loop_
_entity_poly.entity_id
_entity_poly.type
_entity_poly.pdbx_seq_one_letter_code
_entity_poly.pdbx_strand_id
1 'polypeptide(L)' 'MRPNVDIPWSLHGQVKEWAEDTDQTLTEAYIELVRTGLDNVEHPDEP' A
#
# COMPACT_ATOMS: atom_id res chain seq x y z
N MET A 1 5.54 -12.10 -1.59
CA MET A 1 5.00 -12.50 -0.27
C MET A 1 3.52 -12.17 -0.27
N ARG A 2 2.60 -13.09 0.10
CA ARG A 2 1.20 -12.72 0.35
C ARG A 2 1.10 -12.31 1.83
N PRO A 3 0.66 -11.08 2.15
CA PRO A 3 0.25 -10.75 3.51
C PRO A 3 -0.79 -11.77 3.98
N ASN A 4 -0.78 -12.16 5.26
CA ASN A 4 -1.78 -13.07 5.84
C ASN A 4 -3.12 -12.35 6.11
N VAL A 5 -3.50 -11.48 5.16
CA VAL A 5 -4.61 -10.53 5.23
C VAL A 5 -5.31 -10.62 3.89
N ASP A 6 -6.62 -10.85 3.89
CA ASP A 6 -7.40 -10.84 2.67
C ASP A 6 -7.55 -9.40 2.17
N ILE A 7 -6.99 -9.13 0.99
CA ILE A 7 -7.05 -7.82 0.34
C ILE A 7 -7.97 -7.95 -0.87
N PRO A 8 -8.94 -7.03 -1.08
CA PRO A 8 -9.78 -7.03 -2.28
C PRO A 8 -8.93 -7.06 -3.55
N TRP A 9 -9.37 -7.84 -4.55
CA TRP A 9 -8.64 -7.97 -5.82
C TRP A 9 -8.42 -6.64 -6.54
N SER A 10 -9.39 -5.72 -6.43
CA SER A 10 -9.31 -4.36 -6.96
C SER A 10 -8.21 -3.53 -6.29
N LEU A 11 -7.99 -3.70 -4.99
CA LEU A 11 -6.93 -3.00 -4.26
C LEU A 11 -5.56 -3.63 -4.57
N HIS A 12 -5.48 -4.95 -4.69
CA HIS A 12 -4.26 -5.61 -5.16
C HIS A 12 -3.84 -5.13 -6.56
N GLY A 13 -4.79 -4.98 -7.48
CA GLY A 13 -4.53 -4.43 -8.81
C GLY A 13 -3.91 -3.04 -8.76
N GLN A 14 -4.48 -2.14 -7.97
CA GLN A 14 -3.95 -0.77 -7.79
C GLN A 14 -2.55 -0.75 -7.19
N VAL A 15 -2.29 -1.56 -6.15
CA VAL A 15 -0.94 -1.64 -5.54
C VAL A 15 0.08 -2.19 -6.53
N LYS A 16 -0.33 -3.13 -7.38
CA LYS A 16 0.54 -3.70 -8.41
C LYS A 16 0.89 -2.66 -9.48
N GLU A 17 -0.10 -1.94 -10.01
CA GLU A 17 0.12 -0.87 -10.99
C GLU A 17 1.05 0.20 -10.42
N TRP A 18 0.81 0.63 -9.18
CA TRP A 18 1.64 1.62 -8.52
C TRP A 18 3.07 1.14 -8.25
N ALA A 19 3.26 -0.14 -7.92
CA ALA A 19 4.59 -0.74 -7.78
C ALA A 19 5.36 -0.74 -9.11
N GLU A 20 4.68 -1.03 -10.22
CA GLU A 20 5.25 -0.99 -11.57
C GLU A 20 5.64 0.46 -11.97
N ASP A 21 4.80 1.45 -11.63
CA ASP A 21 5.06 2.87 -11.92
C ASP A 21 6.21 3.47 -11.10
N THR A 22 6.46 2.95 -9.89
CA THR A 22 7.49 3.45 -8.97
C THR A 22 8.78 2.62 -8.96
N ASP A 23 8.88 1.61 -9.84
CA ASP A 23 9.97 0.63 -9.88
C ASP A 23 10.23 -0.04 -8.52
N GLN A 24 9.15 -0.26 -7.76
CA GLN A 24 9.17 -0.90 -6.46
C GLN A 24 8.77 -2.37 -6.57
N THR A 25 9.26 -3.18 -5.64
CA THR A 25 8.70 -4.51 -5.46
C THR A 25 7.29 -4.41 -4.87
N LEU A 26 6.43 -5.38 -5.19
CA LEU A 26 5.08 -5.45 -4.63
C LEU A 26 5.07 -5.43 -3.09
N THR A 27 6.11 -5.97 -2.44
CA THR A 27 6.24 -5.95 -0.98
C THR A 27 6.55 -4.55 -0.45
N GLU A 28 7.44 -3.80 -1.11
CA GLU A 28 7.71 -2.40 -0.75
C GLU A 28 6.46 -1.56 -0.91
N ALA A 29 5.74 -1.74 -2.02
CA ALA A 29 4.50 -1.03 -2.26
C ALA A 29 3.44 -1.29 -1.17
N TYR A 30 3.27 -2.55 -0.75
CA TYR A 30 2.37 -2.85 0.37
C TYR A 30 2.83 -2.25 1.70
N ILE A 31 4.13 -2.23 1.98
CA ILE A 31 4.67 -1.64 3.21
C ILE A 31 4.42 -0.13 3.21
N GLU A 32 4.67 0.55 2.09
CA GLU A 32 4.46 1.99 1.97
C GLU A 32 2.98 2.33 2.08
N LEU A 33 2.08 1.62 1.37
CA LEU A 33 0.64 1.80 1.51
C LEU A 33 0.18 1.71 2.97
N VAL A 34 0.66 0.71 3.72
CA VAL A 34 0.29 0.54 5.14
C VAL A 34 0.86 1.66 5.99
N ARG A 35 2.11 2.08 5.77
CA ARG A 35 2.73 3.20 6.52
C ARG A 35 2.02 4.51 6.26
N THR A 36 1.83 4.89 5.01
CA THR A 36 1.09 6.09 4.63
C THR A 36 -0.34 6.05 5.16
N GLY A 37 -1.01 4.89 5.10
CA GLY A 37 -2.33 4.71 5.69
C GLY A 37 -2.34 4.91 7.21
N LEU A 38 -1.34 4.39 7.93
CA LEU A 38 -1.20 4.58 9.37
C LEU A 38 -0.90 6.04 9.73
N ASP A 39 0.01 6.70 9.01
CA ASP A 39 0.37 8.09 9.25
C ASP A 39 -0.84 9.02 9.07
N ASN A 40 -1.66 8.80 8.03
CA ASN A 40 -2.89 9.56 7.79
C ASN A 40 -3.97 9.31 8.86
N VAL A 41 -3.96 8.15 9.52
CA VAL A 41 -4.92 7.81 10.60
C VAL A 41 -4.44 8.35 11.94
N GLU A 42 -3.13 8.37 12.18
CA GLU A 42 -2.51 8.88 13.41
C GLU A 42 -2.50 10.42 13.43
N HIS A 43 -2.39 11.05 12.25
CA HIS A 43 -2.40 12.50 12.05
C HIS A 43 -3.45 12.93 11.00
N PRO A 44 -4.75 12.79 11.28
CA PRO A 44 -5.81 13.08 10.30
C PRO A 44 -5.93 14.56 9.90
N ASP A 45 -5.27 15.47 10.63
CA ASP A 45 -5.36 16.94 10.46
C ASP A 45 -4.00 17.62 10.14
N GLU A 46 -2.92 16.88 9.87
CA GLU A 46 -1.62 17.46 9.50
C GLU A 46 -1.33 17.25 7.99
N PRO A 47 -1.16 18.34 7.20
CA PRO A 47 -0.97 18.29 5.75
C PRO A 47 0.47 18.00 5.30
#